data_AF-A0A1C4MJQ9-F1
#
_entry.id   AF-A0A1C4MJQ9-F1
#
_cell.length_a   1.000
_cell.length_b   1.000
_cell.length_c   1.000
_cell.angle_alpha   90.00
_cell.angle_beta   90.00
_cell.angle_gamma   90.00
#
_symmetry.space_group_name_H-M   'P 1'
#
loop_
_entity.id
_entity.type
_entity.pdbx_description
1 polymer ?
#
loop_
_entity_poly.entity_id
_entity_poly.type
_entity_poly.pdbx_seq_one_letter_code
_entity_poly.pdbx_strand_id
1 'polypeptide(L)'
;MTTLLVIAKEPRAGRVKTRLTPPFTPEQAAALAEASLTDTLRTVAATPATRRVLVLDGTPGPWLPPGFDVVPQCAGGLDERLAAAFAGCAGPALLIGMDTPQVTPALLDVRLAEGEAVFGPALDGGFW
;
A
#
# COMPACT_ATOMS: atom_id res chain seq x y z
N MET A 1 -9.25 8.61 -14.95
CA MET A 1 -9.18 8.52 -13.47
C MET A 1 -8.41 7.26 -13.13
N THR A 2 -7.60 7.29 -12.07
CA THR A 2 -6.58 6.29 -11.76
C THR A 2 -7.11 5.24 -10.79
N THR A 3 -6.68 4.00 -10.91
CA THR A 3 -6.87 2.96 -9.88
C THR A 3 -5.79 3.12 -8.82
N LEU A 4 -6.18 3.23 -7.55
CA LEU A 4 -5.22 3.30 -6.44
C LEU A 4 -5.05 1.91 -5.82
N LEU A 5 -3.80 1.47 -5.75
CA LEU A 5 -3.40 0.18 -5.19
C LEU A 5 -2.60 0.44 -3.90
N VAL A 6 -2.92 -0.29 -2.84
CA VAL A 6 -2.07 -0.36 -1.64
C VAL A 6 -1.61 -1.80 -1.50
N ILE A 7 -0.30 -2.03 -1.50
CA ILE A 7 0.26 -3.35 -1.19
C ILE A 7 0.66 -3.42 0.28
N ALA A 8 0.13 -4.41 1.00
CA ALA A 8 0.28 -4.50 2.44
C ALA A 8 0.41 -5.94 2.94
N LYS A 9 1.06 -6.10 4.09
CA LYS A 9 0.96 -7.31 4.91
C LYS A 9 0.02 -7.04 6.07
N GLU A 10 -0.72 -8.04 6.50
CA GLU A 10 -1.50 -7.98 7.74
C GLU A 10 -0.58 -7.54 8.90
N PRO A 11 -0.93 -6.48 9.65
CA PRO A 11 -0.15 -6.00 10.79
C PRO A 11 -0.12 -6.99 11.97
N ARG A 12 0.62 -8.08 11.81
CA ARG A 12 0.70 -9.17 12.80
C ARG A 12 2.06 -9.18 13.51
N ALA A 13 2.03 -9.26 14.84
CA ALA A 13 3.22 -9.34 15.68
C ALA A 13 4.16 -10.46 15.21
N GLY A 14 5.46 -10.13 15.05
CA GLY A 14 6.50 -11.04 14.57
C GLY A 14 6.47 -11.33 13.07
N ARG A 15 5.52 -10.77 12.30
CA ARG A 15 5.43 -10.92 10.84
C ARG A 15 5.76 -9.65 10.08
N VAL A 16 5.47 -8.49 10.67
CA VAL A 16 5.76 -7.17 10.11
C VAL A 16 6.81 -6.46 10.95
N LYS A 17 7.54 -5.53 10.32
CA LYS A 17 8.49 -4.62 11.00
C LYS A 17 9.50 -5.32 11.92
N THR A 18 9.91 -6.53 11.58
CA THR A 18 10.86 -7.31 12.40
C THR A 18 12.20 -6.62 12.59
N ARG A 19 12.60 -5.76 11.65
CA ARG A 19 13.82 -4.91 11.78
C ARG A 19 13.71 -3.83 12.86
N LEU A 20 12.51 -3.53 13.35
CA LEU A 20 12.27 -2.61 14.47
C LEU A 20 12.32 -3.32 15.84
N THR A 21 12.54 -4.64 15.86
CA THR A 21 12.59 -5.47 17.06
C THR A 21 14.00 -6.03 17.20
N PRO A 22 14.86 -5.47 18.07
CA PRO A 22 14.67 -4.34 19.01
C PRO A 22 14.76 -2.93 18.35
N PRO A 23 14.34 -1.84 19.03
CA PRO A 23 13.94 -1.75 20.45
C PRO A 23 12.46 -2.04 20.73
N PHE A 24 11.61 -2.13 19.72
CA PHE A 24 10.19 -2.42 19.93
C PHE A 24 9.96 -3.90 20.20
N THR A 25 8.98 -4.21 21.03
CA THR A 25 8.39 -5.56 21.09
C THR A 25 7.69 -5.90 19.76
N PRO A 26 7.51 -7.18 19.42
CA PRO A 26 6.75 -7.59 18.24
C PRO A 26 5.35 -6.96 18.17
N GLU A 27 4.68 -6.79 19.32
CA GLU A 27 3.36 -6.18 19.44
C GLU A 27 3.40 -4.68 19.13
N GLN A 28 4.40 -3.96 19.67
CA GLN A 28 4.58 -2.54 19.37
C GLN A 28 4.92 -2.31 17.89
N ALA A 29 5.76 -3.17 17.30
CA ALA A 29 6.12 -3.09 15.89
C ALA A 29 4.91 -3.33 14.98
N ALA A 30 4.03 -4.28 15.34
CA ALA A 30 2.77 -4.50 14.65
C ALA A 30 1.79 -3.34 14.81
N ALA A 31 1.65 -2.78 16.02
CA ALA A 31 0.80 -1.61 16.27
C ALA A 31 1.25 -0.39 15.44
N LEU A 32 2.56 -0.18 15.29
CA LEU A 32 3.09 0.87 14.43
C LEU A 32 2.78 0.63 12.95
N ALA A 33 2.90 -0.62 12.49
CA ALA A 33 2.54 -1.00 11.12
C ALA A 33 1.04 -0.81 10.85
N GLU A 34 0.17 -1.14 11.82
CA GLU A 34 -1.27 -0.92 11.73
C GLU A 34 -1.62 0.57 11.66
N ALA A 35 -1.01 1.39 12.53
CA ALA A 35 -1.21 2.84 12.50
C ALA A 35 -0.81 3.44 11.15
N SER A 36 0.38 3.07 10.65
CA SER A 36 0.87 3.49 9.34
C SER A 36 -0.08 3.10 8.20
N LEU A 37 -0.48 1.82 8.15
CA LEU A 37 -1.41 1.33 7.15
C LEU A 37 -2.78 2.03 7.24
N THR A 38 -3.28 2.26 8.45
CA THR A 38 -4.55 2.95 8.66
C THR A 38 -4.52 4.36 8.09
N ASP A 39 -3.45 5.12 8.35
CA ASP A 39 -3.32 6.49 7.84
C ASP A 39 -3.14 6.52 6.31
N THR A 40 -2.34 5.61 5.76
CA THR A 40 -2.23 5.42 4.29
C THR A 40 -3.59 5.13 3.66
N LEU A 41 -4.37 4.19 4.22
CA LEU A 41 -5.69 3.82 3.69
C LEU A 41 -6.71 4.94 3.79
N ARG A 42 -6.68 5.73 4.87
CA ARG A 42 -7.52 6.93 5.01
C ARG A 42 -7.20 7.96 3.94
N THR A 43 -5.93 8.21 3.66
CA THR A 43 -5.51 9.10 2.58
C THR A 43 -6.01 8.59 1.22
N VAL A 44 -5.81 7.31 0.92
CA VAL A 44 -6.31 6.69 -0.34
C VAL A 44 -7.83 6.74 -0.44
N ALA A 45 -8.56 6.55 0.67
CA ALA A 45 -10.02 6.69 0.69
C ALA A 45 -10.46 8.12 0.29
N ALA A 46 -9.75 9.14 0.80
CA ALA A 46 -10.03 10.55 0.53
C ALA A 46 -9.60 11.02 -0.87
N THR A 47 -8.71 10.30 -1.56
CA THR A 47 -8.25 10.66 -2.91
C THR A 47 -9.25 10.24 -4.00
N PRO A 48 -9.63 11.09 -4.95
CA PRO A 48 -10.45 10.69 -6.11
C PRO A 48 -9.82 9.53 -6.89
N ALA A 49 -10.56 8.44 -7.06
CA ALA A 49 -10.09 7.25 -7.76
C ALA A 49 -11.24 6.50 -8.42
N THR A 50 -10.98 5.85 -9.55
CA THR A 50 -11.96 4.95 -10.20
C THR A 50 -12.22 3.72 -9.33
N ARG A 51 -11.15 3.21 -8.70
CA ARG A 51 -11.14 2.00 -7.89
C ARG A 51 -10.04 2.11 -6.84
N ARG A 52 -10.26 1.50 -5.68
CA ARG A 52 -9.28 1.39 -4.59
C ARG A 52 -9.13 -0.08 -4.26
N VAL A 53 -7.89 -0.59 -4.32
CA VAL A 53 -7.61 -2.00 -4.12
C VAL A 53 -6.54 -2.16 -3.05
N LEU A 54 -6.79 -3.03 -2.09
CA LEU A 54 -5.80 -3.49 -1.13
C LEU A 54 -5.29 -4.86 -1.56
N VAL A 55 -4.02 -4.93 -1.95
CA VAL A 55 -3.33 -6.17 -2.32
C VAL A 55 -2.65 -6.72 -1.06
N LEU A 56 -3.33 -7.66 -0.40
CA LEU A 56 -3.05 -8.06 0.97
C LEU A 56 -2.37 -9.44 1.07
N ASP A 57 -1.30 -9.51 1.84
CA ASP A 57 -0.75 -10.76 2.38
C ASP A 57 -1.25 -10.93 3.82
N GLY A 58 -2.24 -11.81 4.00
CA GLY A 58 -2.94 -12.03 5.26
C GLY A 58 -4.43 -11.69 5.16
N THR A 59 -5.04 -11.32 6.28
CA THR A 59 -6.48 -11.07 6.42
C THR A 59 -6.77 -9.60 6.74
N PRO A 60 -7.85 -9.01 6.19
CA PRO A 60 -8.21 -7.64 6.51
C PRO A 60 -8.67 -7.55 7.97
N GLY A 61 -8.34 -6.44 8.62
CA GLY A 61 -8.70 -6.16 10.01
C GLY A 61 -9.55 -4.89 10.18
N PRO A 62 -9.84 -4.48 11.43
CA PRO A 62 -10.64 -3.29 11.73
C PRO A 62 -10.00 -1.97 11.25
N TRP A 63 -8.71 -1.99 10.89
CA TRP A 63 -7.98 -0.89 10.29
C TRP A 63 -8.37 -0.59 8.83
N LEU A 64 -9.10 -1.48 8.15
CA LEU A 64 -9.52 -1.30 6.76
C LEU A 64 -10.82 -0.48 6.69
N PRO A 65 -10.80 0.76 6.13
CA PRO A 65 -12.03 1.50 5.85
C PRO A 65 -12.85 0.84 4.72
N PRO A 66 -14.17 1.13 4.64
CA PRO A 66 -15.01 0.65 3.55
C PRO A 66 -14.58 1.25 2.19
N GLY A 67 -15.03 0.62 1.10
CA GLY A 67 -14.78 1.12 -0.26
C GLY A 67 -13.46 0.65 -0.89
N PHE A 68 -12.82 -0.38 -0.31
CA PHE A 68 -11.67 -1.08 -0.87
C PHE A 68 -12.06 -2.47 -1.37
N ASP A 69 -11.58 -2.83 -2.55
CA ASP A 69 -11.53 -4.22 -2.98
C ASP A 69 -10.30 -4.88 -2.37
N VAL A 70 -10.46 -5.97 -1.64
CA VAL A 70 -9.34 -6.71 -1.07
C VAL A 70 -9.02 -7.90 -1.97
N VAL A 71 -7.78 -7.97 -2.44
CA VAL A 71 -7.28 -9.08 -3.26
C VAL A 71 -6.03 -9.68 -2.62
N PRO A 72 -5.81 -11.00 -2.70
CA PRO A 72 -4.61 -11.61 -2.13
C PRO A 72 -3.37 -11.24 -2.94
N GLN A 73 -2.22 -11.11 -2.28
CA GLN A 73 -0.92 -11.11 -2.97
C GLN A 73 -0.65 -12.47 -3.61
N CYS A 74 -0.09 -12.47 -4.82
CA CYS A 74 0.41 -13.68 -5.43
C CYS A 74 1.67 -14.18 -4.70
N ALA A 75 2.02 -15.45 -4.94
CA ALA A 75 3.33 -15.96 -4.55
C ALA A 75 4.44 -15.21 -5.30
N GLY A 76 5.68 -15.32 -4.79
CA GLY A 76 6.85 -14.75 -5.45
C GLY A 76 7.45 -13.52 -4.77
N GLY A 77 8.38 -12.90 -5.48
CA GLY A 77 9.10 -11.69 -5.10
C GLY A 77 8.22 -10.44 -5.07
N LEU A 78 8.80 -9.32 -4.62
CA LEU A 78 8.06 -8.05 -4.60
C LEU A 78 7.71 -7.61 -6.02
N ASP A 79 8.67 -7.68 -6.94
CA ASP A 79 8.50 -7.40 -8.37
C ASP A 79 7.33 -8.18 -9.00
N GLU A 80 7.24 -9.48 -8.74
CA GLU A 80 6.16 -10.33 -9.24
C GLU A 80 4.80 -9.91 -8.67
N ARG A 81 4.75 -9.59 -7.38
CA ARG A 81 3.52 -9.11 -6.71
C ARG A 81 3.07 -7.75 -7.24
N LEU A 82 4.02 -6.84 -7.49
CA LEU A 82 3.74 -5.54 -8.09
C LEU A 82 3.20 -5.72 -9.51
N ALA A 83 3.86 -6.55 -10.33
CA ALA A 83 3.40 -6.85 -11.68
C ALA A 83 2.00 -7.45 -11.71
N ALA A 84 1.71 -8.40 -10.82
CA ALA A 84 0.38 -9.00 -10.68
C ALA A 84 -0.68 -7.97 -10.26
N ALA A 85 -0.35 -7.06 -9.33
CA ALA A 85 -1.25 -5.99 -8.91
C ALA A 85 -1.59 -5.04 -10.07
N PHE A 86 -0.59 -4.61 -10.85
CA PHE A 86 -0.80 -3.77 -12.03
C PHE A 86 -1.59 -4.49 -13.12
N ALA A 87 -1.32 -5.78 -13.37
CA ALA A 87 -2.03 -6.58 -14.36
C ALA A 87 -3.54 -6.72 -14.06
N GLY A 88 -3.95 -6.56 -12.79
CA GLY A 88 -5.35 -6.56 -12.36
C GLY A 88 -6.11 -5.25 -12.61
N CYS A 89 -5.47 -4.24 -13.22
CA CYS A 89 -6.06 -2.93 -13.46
C CYS A 89 -6.32 -2.70 -14.96
N ALA A 90 -7.48 -2.12 -15.28
CA ALA A 90 -7.76 -1.58 -16.61
C ALA A 90 -7.46 -0.07 -16.60
N GLY A 91 -6.41 0.35 -17.31
CA GLY A 91 -6.00 1.76 -17.43
C GLY A 91 -4.99 2.23 -16.37
N PRO A 92 -4.82 3.55 -16.19
CA PRO A 92 -3.80 4.10 -15.29
C PRO A 92 -3.96 3.60 -13.85
N ALA A 93 -2.86 3.19 -13.24
CA ALA A 93 -2.80 2.71 -11.87
C ALA A 93 -1.61 3.33 -11.13
N LEU A 94 -1.83 3.62 -9.85
CA LEU A 94 -0.80 4.09 -8.91
C LEU A 94 -0.76 3.12 -7.75
N LEU A 95 0.42 2.60 -7.42
CA LEU A 95 0.64 1.67 -6.33
C LEU A 95 1.55 2.28 -5.29
N ILE A 96 1.12 2.21 -4.03
CA ILE A 96 1.91 2.60 -2.87
C ILE A 96 2.03 1.47 -1.85
N GLY A 97 3.08 1.50 -1.04
CA GLY A 97 3.26 0.57 0.09
C GLY A 97 2.45 0.95 1.34
N MET A 98 2.19 -0.01 2.22
CA MET A 98 1.54 0.22 3.53
C MET A 98 2.28 1.17 4.48
N ASP A 99 3.55 1.44 4.19
CA ASP A 99 4.47 2.19 5.04
C ASP A 99 4.64 3.64 4.58
N THR A 100 3.56 4.22 4.05
CA THR A 100 3.56 5.55 3.44
C THR A 100 2.61 6.52 4.14
N PRO A 101 2.62 6.64 5.49
CA PRO A 101 1.65 7.46 6.21
C PRO A 101 1.81 8.96 5.91
N GLN A 102 2.96 9.37 5.37
CA GLN A 102 3.25 10.75 4.97
C GLN A 102 2.54 11.21 3.68
N VAL A 103 1.97 10.29 2.89
CA VAL A 103 1.36 10.66 1.61
C VAL A 103 0.09 11.49 1.82
N THR A 104 -0.19 12.37 0.88
CA THR A 104 -1.38 13.24 0.89
C THR A 104 -2.21 13.00 -0.37
N PRO A 105 -3.51 13.35 -0.39
CA PRO A 105 -4.31 13.18 -1.60
C PRO A 105 -3.74 13.90 -2.82
N ALA A 106 -3.11 15.06 -2.62
CA ALA A 106 -2.46 15.82 -3.69
C ALA A 106 -1.27 15.06 -4.31
N LEU A 107 -0.54 14.28 -3.52
CA LEU A 107 0.54 13.42 -4.02
C LEU A 107 0.02 12.21 -4.80
N LEU A 108 -1.21 11.78 -4.52
CA LEU A 108 -1.82 10.60 -5.14
C LEU A 108 -2.69 10.94 -6.37
N ASP A 109 -3.05 12.21 -6.59
CA ASP A 109 -3.80 12.66 -7.77
C ASP A 109 -2.88 12.78 -9.00
N VAL A 110 -2.32 11.65 -9.42
CA VAL A 110 -1.44 11.56 -10.59
C VAL A 110 -2.28 11.40 -11.85
N ARG A 111 -2.01 12.27 -12.84
CA ARG A 111 -2.58 12.22 -14.19
C ARG A 111 -1.50 11.77 -15.16
N LEU A 112 -1.56 10.51 -15.59
CA LEU A 112 -0.63 9.92 -16.55
C LEU A 112 -1.25 9.92 -17.94
N ALA A 113 -0.49 10.37 -18.94
CA ALA A 113 -0.78 10.10 -20.35
C ALA A 113 -0.39 8.65 -20.70
N GLU A 114 -0.79 8.21 -21.90
CA GLU A 114 -0.43 6.88 -22.39
C GLU A 114 1.09 6.77 -22.56
N GLY A 115 1.68 5.70 -22.02
CA GLY A 115 3.13 5.47 -22.04
C GLY A 115 3.92 6.23 -20.97
N GLU A 116 3.28 7.01 -20.10
CA GLU A 116 3.96 7.69 -18.99
C GLU A 116 4.04 6.82 -17.73
N ALA A 117 5.11 7.02 -16.98
CA ALA A 117 5.32 6.44 -15.67
C ALA A 117 5.91 7.47 -14.71
N VAL A 118 5.53 7.36 -13.44
CA VAL A 118 6.10 8.14 -12.34
C VAL A 118 6.47 7.21 -11.20
N PHE A 119 7.38 7.64 -10.34
CA PHE A 119 7.67 6.97 -9.08
C PHE A 119 7.94 8.01 -7.99
N GLY A 120 7.57 7.69 -6.75
CA GLY A 120 7.91 8.49 -5.58
C GLY A 120 9.28 8.04 -5.04
N PRO A 121 10.35 8.85 -5.13
CA PRO A 121 11.65 8.44 -4.61
C PRO A 121 11.61 8.34 -3.08
N ALA A 122 12.23 7.29 -2.54
CA ALA A 122 12.45 7.12 -1.11
C ALA A 122 13.90 7.43 -0.72
N LEU A 123 14.10 7.89 0.53
CA LEU A 123 15.42 8.28 1.03
C LEU A 123 16.40 7.10 1.17
N ASP A 124 15.89 5.87 1.23
CA ASP A 124 16.67 4.63 1.31
C ASP A 124 17.14 4.12 -0.07
N GLY A 125 16.88 4.88 -1.13
CA GLY A 125 17.19 4.52 -2.51
C GLY A 125 16.11 3.67 -3.19
N GLY A 126 15.03 3.35 -2.49
CA GLY A 126 13.85 2.70 -3.05
C GLY A 126 12.82 3.69 -3.61
N PHE A 127 11.58 3.23 -3.66
CA PHE A 127 10.41 4.01 -4.02
C PHE A 127 9.27 3.76 -3.02
N TRP A 128 8.33 4.70 -2.97
CA TRP A 128 7.10 4.57 -2.19
C TRP A 128 5.85 4.62 -3.07
#